data_AF-A0A7K9TW78-F1
#
_entry.id   AF-A0A7K9TW78-F1
#
_cell.length_a   1.000
_cell.length_b   1.000
_cell.length_c   1.000
_cell.angle_alpha   90.00
_cell.angle_beta   90.00
_cell.angle_gamma   90.00
#
_symmetry.space_group_name_H-M   'P 1'
#
loop_
_entity.id
_entity.type
_entity.pdbx_description
1 polymer ?
#
loop_
_entity_poly.entity_id
_entity_poly.type
_entity_poly.pdbx_seq_one_letter_code
_entity_poly.pdbx_strand_id
1 'polypeptide(L)'
;SGFNSVGHMDTMPRKRHHIGHYKEGEEFIHNVFHVLFPLFTGKEKLNLSMCWLQYEISKVVQCLQAKKKKKLKAQGRKSKKLAKNLLKAPDNRNHLSLWKLYAYLEWLLGNTEDARKVFDTALCTAGTGGLKSPQLCSLSLLYAQLEVELLESTEGAVMSRAVHILTKLAESGPYVPYSGQVLSVNVLKARKTYEHALQDYLSKTPVSDQGQVSDANQLVNLVGCYALFQYLTVGIDAAVSIYTETSQKLQAPCENTGENFGIQNFPTALEAVTLQHTNLLRFHMKISVYPLNPLREALTEALKRYPSNQSLWRSYVHSQRKSHSASKARRFFDGVTRSTNCLEPWLFAIQAEQMRKKLTENVQRADVGEIHSTIPETGLANRIVALFEHAVQSENGTHCPLLWRMYLSFLV
;
A
#
# COMPACT_ATOMS: atom_id res chain seq x y z
N SER A 1 -0.32 -7.88 14.41
CA SER A 1 0.84 -6.98 14.20
C SER A 1 0.91 -6.51 12.75
N GLY A 2 0.51 -5.25 12.54
CA GLY A 2 0.97 -4.25 11.55
C GLY A 2 1.44 -4.69 10.16
N PHE A 3 0.57 -5.31 9.36
CA PHE A 3 0.75 -5.26 7.89
C PHE A 3 -0.46 -4.53 7.33
N ASN A 4 -0.23 -3.29 6.90
CA ASN A 4 -1.32 -2.38 6.56
C ASN A 4 -2.23 -3.00 5.49
N SER A 5 -3.45 -3.37 5.86
CA SER A 5 -4.44 -3.88 4.93
C SER A 5 -5.08 -2.75 4.12
N VAL A 6 -5.10 -1.52 4.65
CA VAL A 6 -5.84 -0.37 4.09
C VAL A 6 -4.99 0.56 3.18
N GLY A 7 -3.70 0.26 2.99
CA GLY A 7 -3.07 0.51 1.69
C GLY A 7 -2.07 1.65 1.49
N HIS A 8 -1.60 2.39 2.50
CA HIS A 8 -0.62 3.45 2.20
C HIS A 8 0.81 2.96 1.91
N MET A 9 1.25 1.80 2.42
CA MET A 9 2.67 1.38 2.35
C MET A 9 2.93 0.06 1.61
N ASP A 10 1.96 -0.44 0.84
CA ASP A 10 2.19 -1.58 -0.05
C ASP A 10 3.12 -1.21 -1.25
N THR A 11 3.52 0.05 -1.40
CA THR A 11 4.48 0.56 -2.42
C THR A 11 5.96 0.33 -2.06
N MET A 12 6.28 -0.04 -0.83
CA MET A 12 7.67 -0.35 -0.47
C MET A 12 8.07 -1.71 -1.06
N PRO A 13 9.15 -1.80 -1.86
CA PRO A 13 9.57 -3.05 -2.50
C PRO A 13 9.86 -4.10 -1.44
N ARG A 14 8.92 -5.06 -1.31
CA ARG A 14 9.02 -6.21 -0.42
C ARG A 14 9.82 -7.30 -1.12
N LYS A 15 11.02 -7.60 -0.63
CA LYS A 15 11.75 -8.81 -1.04
C LYS A 15 11.78 -9.87 0.06
N ARG A 16 11.41 -11.08 -0.33
CA ARG A 16 11.58 -12.34 0.40
C ARG A 16 12.74 -13.13 -0.20
N HIS A 17 13.36 -13.90 0.68
CA HIS A 17 14.44 -14.89 0.55
C HIS A 17 15.88 -14.37 0.61
N HIS A 18 16.57 -14.98 1.58
CA HIS A 18 17.96 -14.81 1.92
C HIS A 18 18.84 -15.22 0.75
N ILE A 19 19.52 -14.25 0.15
CA ILE A 19 20.73 -14.47 -0.62
C ILE A 19 21.81 -13.75 0.18
N GLY A 20 22.82 -14.50 0.62
CA GLY A 20 23.87 -14.05 1.52
C GLY A 20 24.60 -12.82 0.97
N HIS A 21 24.75 -11.83 1.86
CA HIS A 21 25.77 -10.77 2.03
C HIS A 21 25.16 -9.65 2.92
N TYR A 22 24.46 -10.02 4.00
CA TYR A 22 23.56 -9.11 4.71
C TYR A 22 24.29 -8.01 5.50
N LYS A 23 25.50 -8.27 6.02
CA LYS A 23 26.22 -7.27 6.84
C LYS A 23 26.99 -6.27 5.99
N GLU A 24 27.80 -6.75 5.05
CA GLU A 24 28.61 -5.91 4.16
C GLU A 24 27.73 -4.96 3.33
N GLY A 25 26.60 -5.44 2.80
CA GLY A 25 25.65 -4.61 2.07
C GLY A 25 24.93 -3.58 2.96
N GLU A 26 24.58 -3.95 4.19
CA GLU A 26 23.98 -3.01 5.15
C GLU A 26 24.98 -1.93 5.59
N GLU A 27 26.23 -2.31 5.83
CA GLU A 27 27.34 -1.42 6.17
C GLU A 27 27.65 -0.49 5.00
N PHE A 28 27.69 -0.99 3.77
CA PHE A 28 27.83 -0.17 2.57
C PHE A 28 26.73 0.88 2.48
N ILE A 29 25.45 0.49 2.55
CA ILE A 29 24.33 1.44 2.47
C ILE A 29 24.41 2.47 3.60
N HIS A 30 24.75 2.04 4.82
CA HIS A 30 24.92 2.92 5.97
C HIS A 30 26.05 3.94 5.73
N ASN A 31 27.20 3.49 5.22
CA ASN A 31 28.33 4.35 4.89
C ASN A 31 27.97 5.34 3.80
N VAL A 32 27.23 4.92 2.76
CA VAL A 32 26.72 5.83 1.72
C VAL A 32 25.88 6.95 2.34
N PHE A 33 24.93 6.64 3.22
CA PHE A 33 24.14 7.67 3.90
C PHE A 33 25.04 8.61 4.72
N HIS A 34 26.00 8.09 5.47
CA HIS A 34 26.90 8.90 6.29
C HIS A 34 27.81 9.83 5.48
N VAL A 35 28.34 9.37 4.35
CA VAL A 35 29.20 10.16 3.46
C VAL A 35 28.40 11.22 2.72
N LEU A 36 27.20 10.88 2.25
CA LEU A 36 26.37 11.79 1.47
C LEU A 36 25.65 12.85 2.31
N PHE A 37 25.28 12.53 3.55
CA PHE A 37 24.51 13.42 4.42
C PHE A 37 25.10 14.82 4.63
N PRO A 38 26.42 14.99 4.89
CA PRO A 38 27.02 16.32 5.02
C PRO A 38 27.17 17.07 3.69
N LEU A 39 27.09 16.37 2.55
CA LEU A 39 27.28 16.98 1.23
C LEU A 39 26.02 17.69 0.72
N PHE A 40 24.84 17.27 1.18
CA PHE A 40 23.57 17.84 0.75
C PHE A 40 23.08 18.95 1.70
N THR A 41 22.37 19.91 1.12
CA THR A 41 21.71 21.01 1.85
C THR A 41 20.24 21.15 1.44
N GLY A 42 19.43 21.82 2.26
CA GLY A 42 18.03 22.09 1.97
C GLY A 42 17.19 20.85 1.62
N LYS A 43 16.49 20.90 0.48
CA LYS A 43 15.54 19.88 0.02
C LYS A 43 16.18 18.51 -0.24
N GLU A 44 17.41 18.48 -0.73
CA GLU A 44 18.13 17.23 -1.04
C GLU A 44 18.49 16.48 0.23
N LYS A 45 18.94 17.21 1.26
CA LYS A 45 19.22 16.66 2.59
C LYS A 45 17.96 16.12 3.26
N LEU A 46 16.83 16.79 3.08
CA LEU A 46 15.53 16.29 3.54
C LEU A 46 15.14 14.99 2.82
N ASN A 47 15.27 14.95 1.49
CA ASN A 47 14.98 13.76 0.69
C ASN A 47 15.86 12.58 1.13
N LEU A 48 17.16 12.81 1.34
CA LEU A 48 18.08 11.79 1.85
C LEU A 48 17.67 11.32 3.25
N SER A 49 17.26 12.25 4.14
CA SER A 49 16.76 11.92 5.48
C SER A 49 15.51 11.04 5.42
N MET A 50 14.58 11.32 4.50
CA MET A 50 13.38 10.51 4.26
C MET A 50 13.76 9.12 3.73
N CYS A 51 14.63 9.03 2.73
CA CYS A 51 15.12 7.76 2.18
C CYS A 51 15.80 6.90 3.25
N TRP A 52 16.61 7.52 4.11
CA TRP A 52 17.29 6.82 5.21
C TRP A 52 16.28 6.27 6.22
N LEU A 53 15.30 7.07 6.63
CA LEU A 53 14.28 6.62 7.57
C LEU A 53 13.37 5.55 6.97
N GLN A 54 13.02 5.64 5.68
CA GLN A 54 12.28 4.61 4.96
C GLN A 54 13.06 3.29 4.89
N TYR A 55 14.38 3.35 4.64
CA TYR A 55 15.24 2.19 4.68
C TYR A 55 15.25 1.52 6.06
N GLU A 56 15.38 2.31 7.14
CA GLU A 56 15.28 1.81 8.51
C GLU A 56 13.93 1.15 8.81
N ILE A 57 12.83 1.76 8.36
CA ILE A 57 11.48 1.18 8.46
C ILE A 57 11.38 -0.15 7.72
N SER A 58 11.97 -0.26 6.53
CA SER A 58 11.97 -1.50 5.75
C SER A 58 12.62 -2.67 6.51
N LYS A 59 13.72 -2.40 7.24
CA LYS A 59 14.40 -3.38 8.10
C LYS A 59 13.53 -3.80 9.28
N VAL A 60 12.79 -2.87 9.90
CA VAL A 60 11.83 -3.16 10.98
C VAL A 60 10.70 -4.06 10.45
N VAL A 61 10.12 -3.73 9.30
CA VAL A 61 9.09 -4.54 8.64
C VAL A 61 9.60 -5.95 8.34
N GLN A 62 10.83 -6.10 7.84
CA GLN A 62 11.44 -7.40 7.62
C GLN A 62 11.59 -8.21 8.91
N CYS A 63 12.01 -7.57 10.01
CA CYS A 63 12.13 -8.21 11.32
C CYS A 63 10.77 -8.66 11.88
N LEU A 64 9.72 -7.87 11.67
CA LEU A 64 8.34 -8.21 12.01
C LEU A 64 7.87 -9.44 11.23
N GLN A 65 8.12 -9.48 9.91
CA GLN A 65 7.74 -10.62 9.05
C GLN A 65 8.46 -11.90 9.45
N ALA A 66 9.74 -11.80 9.80
CA ALA A 66 10.55 -12.94 10.23
C ALA A 66 10.19 -13.43 11.66
N LYS A 67 9.27 -12.75 12.38
CA LYS A 67 8.89 -13.02 13.77
C LYS A 67 10.09 -13.05 14.75
N LYS A 68 11.20 -12.37 14.41
CA LYS A 68 12.45 -12.36 15.20
C LYS A 68 12.41 -11.28 16.29
N LYS A 69 11.78 -11.56 17.43
CA LYS A 69 11.56 -10.60 18.54
C LYS A 69 12.84 -9.89 19.03
N LYS A 70 13.95 -10.62 19.24
CA LYS A 70 15.23 -10.03 19.71
C LYS A 70 15.81 -9.04 18.70
N LYS A 71 15.87 -9.45 17.42
CA LYS A 71 16.36 -8.60 16.31
C LYS A 71 15.49 -7.36 16.14
N LEU A 72 14.17 -7.51 16.24
CA LEU A 72 13.21 -6.41 16.17
C LEU A 72 13.47 -5.36 17.27
N LYS A 73 13.69 -5.78 18.52
CA LYS A 73 14.00 -4.85 19.62
C LYS A 73 15.29 -4.08 19.38
N ALA A 74 16.36 -4.76 18.97
CA ALA A 74 17.64 -4.11 18.68
C ALA A 74 17.53 -3.14 17.49
N GLN A 75 16.90 -3.57 16.40
CA GLN A 75 16.68 -2.77 15.21
C GLN A 75 15.79 -1.56 15.52
N GLY A 76 14.69 -1.74 16.24
CA GLY A 76 13.79 -0.67 16.65
C GLY A 76 14.46 0.41 17.48
N ARG A 77 15.36 0.04 18.41
CA ARG A 77 16.15 1.01 19.18
C ARG A 77 17.06 1.85 18.28
N LYS A 78 17.75 1.21 17.32
CA LYS A 78 18.62 1.90 16.35
C LYS A 78 17.81 2.86 15.46
N SER A 79 16.73 2.38 14.86
CA SER A 79 15.88 3.18 13.97
C SER A 79 15.21 4.35 14.72
N LYS A 80 14.76 4.14 15.96
CA LYS A 80 14.19 5.21 16.82
C LYS A 80 15.23 6.28 17.16
N LYS A 81 16.46 5.89 17.51
CA LYS A 81 17.56 6.83 17.76
C LYS A 81 17.84 7.69 16.52
N LEU A 82 17.90 7.05 15.35
CA LEU A 82 18.12 7.74 14.09
C LEU A 82 16.99 8.72 13.76
N ALA A 83 15.73 8.29 13.85
CA ALA A 83 14.58 9.14 13.57
C ALA A 83 14.56 10.39 14.46
N LYS A 84 14.82 10.23 15.76
CA LYS A 84 14.94 11.35 16.70
C LYS A 84 16.09 12.30 16.34
N ASN A 85 17.24 11.77 15.92
CA ASN A 85 18.37 12.59 15.50
C ASN A 85 18.03 13.39 14.23
N LEU A 86 17.36 12.77 13.25
CA LEU A 86 16.93 13.45 12.03
C LEU A 86 15.92 14.55 12.34
N LEU A 87 14.94 14.32 13.21
CA LEU A 87 13.94 15.34 13.60
C LEU A 87 14.52 16.49 14.42
N LYS A 88 15.61 16.27 15.18
CA LYS A 88 16.26 17.32 15.96
C LYS A 88 16.99 18.34 15.11
N ALA A 89 17.40 17.97 13.88
CA ALA A 89 18.09 18.87 12.97
C ALA A 89 17.17 20.06 12.61
N PRO A 90 17.69 21.32 12.63
CA PRO A 90 16.87 22.52 12.46
C PRO A 90 16.08 22.51 11.15
N ASP A 91 16.71 22.04 10.07
CA ASP A 91 16.11 21.92 8.73
C ASP A 91 14.90 20.98 8.70
N ASN A 92 14.83 20.00 9.61
CA ASN A 92 13.88 18.90 9.57
C ASN A 92 12.69 19.04 10.52
N ARG A 93 12.75 19.98 11.48
CA ARG A 93 11.78 20.08 12.58
C ARG A 93 10.34 20.30 12.13
N ASN A 94 10.14 21.00 11.02
CA ASN A 94 8.81 21.40 10.55
C ASN A 94 8.31 20.53 9.37
N HIS A 95 9.08 19.53 8.93
CA HIS A 95 8.70 18.72 7.78
C HIS A 95 7.78 17.55 8.16
N LEU A 96 6.49 17.70 7.85
CA LEU A 96 5.44 16.73 8.17
C LEU A 96 5.72 15.31 7.65
N SER A 97 6.39 15.18 6.50
CA SER A 97 6.76 13.89 5.93
C SER A 97 7.69 13.07 6.84
N LEU A 98 8.64 13.72 7.54
CA LEU A 98 9.52 13.05 8.50
C LEU A 98 8.77 12.66 9.77
N TRP A 99 7.91 13.54 10.27
CA TRP A 99 7.02 13.23 11.40
C TRP A 99 6.12 12.03 11.09
N LYS A 100 5.54 11.99 9.89
CA LYS A 100 4.74 10.86 9.39
C LYS A 100 5.50 9.54 9.47
N LEU A 101 6.74 9.52 8.96
CA LEU A 101 7.58 8.32 8.97
C LEU A 101 7.98 7.90 10.39
N TYR A 102 8.30 8.86 11.27
CA TYR A 102 8.63 8.56 12.66
C TYR A 102 7.44 8.02 13.45
N ALA A 103 6.26 8.62 13.30
CA ALA A 103 5.03 8.14 13.92
C ALA A 103 4.69 6.72 13.45
N TYR A 104 4.85 6.44 12.15
CA TYR A 104 4.67 5.10 11.61
C TYR A 104 5.70 4.09 12.13
N LEU A 105 6.95 4.50 12.32
CA LEU A 105 7.98 3.66 12.94
C LEU A 105 7.58 3.27 14.37
N GLU A 106 7.12 4.21 15.20
CA GLU A 106 6.64 3.92 16.56
C GLU A 106 5.45 2.95 16.53
N TRP A 107 4.53 3.15 15.57
CA TRP A 107 3.39 2.26 15.38
C TRP A 107 3.81 0.82 15.06
N LEU A 108 4.76 0.65 14.12
CA LEU A 108 5.30 -0.66 13.74
C LEU A 108 6.00 -1.38 14.90
N LEU A 109 6.63 -0.62 15.81
CA LEU A 109 7.27 -1.18 17.00
C LEU A 109 6.25 -1.60 18.08
N GLY A 110 4.97 -1.29 17.90
CA GLY A 110 3.89 -1.58 18.83
C GLY A 110 3.68 -0.51 19.92
N ASN A 111 4.35 0.64 19.81
CA ASN A 111 4.20 1.75 20.75
C ASN A 111 3.03 2.65 20.29
N THR A 112 1.81 2.12 20.29
CA THR A 112 0.63 2.80 19.72
C THR A 112 0.34 4.15 20.37
N GLU A 113 0.43 4.26 21.69
CA GLU A 113 0.21 5.52 22.40
C GLU A 113 1.27 6.58 22.09
N ASP A 114 2.54 6.17 21.99
CA ASP A 114 3.61 7.09 21.60
C ASP A 114 3.43 7.54 20.14
N ALA A 115 3.05 6.63 19.25
CA ALA A 115 2.75 6.96 17.86
C ALA A 115 1.60 7.95 17.75
N ARG A 116 0.50 7.76 18.50
CA ARG A 116 -0.64 8.69 18.59
C ARG A 116 -0.19 10.09 19.00
N LYS A 117 0.62 10.20 20.05
CA LYS A 117 1.18 11.49 20.51
C LYS A 117 2.02 12.17 19.42
N VAL A 118 2.84 11.40 18.70
CA VAL A 118 3.67 11.94 17.61
C VAL A 118 2.79 12.41 16.45
N PHE A 119 1.76 11.65 16.07
CA PHE A 119 0.79 12.07 15.05
C PHE A 119 0.02 13.32 15.47
N ASP A 120 -0.52 13.35 16.70
CA ASP A 120 -1.27 14.48 17.23
C ASP A 120 -0.40 15.74 17.29
N THR A 121 0.86 15.61 17.73
CA THR A 121 1.83 16.73 17.73
C THR A 121 2.06 17.25 16.32
N ALA A 122 2.26 16.36 15.35
CA ALA A 122 2.49 16.73 13.96
C ALA A 122 1.27 17.42 13.34
N LEU A 123 0.05 16.97 13.67
CA LEU A 123 -1.19 17.60 13.20
C LEU A 123 -1.41 18.97 13.85
N CYS A 124 -1.10 19.13 15.13
CA CYS A 124 -1.17 20.43 15.81
C CYS A 124 -0.21 21.46 15.20
N THR A 125 0.99 21.04 14.77
CA THR A 125 2.00 21.94 14.20
C THR A 125 1.83 22.21 12.71
N ALA A 126 1.06 21.38 11.99
CA ALA A 126 0.89 21.47 10.54
C ALA A 126 0.06 22.68 10.04
N GLY A 127 -0.59 23.42 10.93
CA GLY A 127 -1.42 24.58 10.60
C GLY A 127 -2.81 24.21 10.02
N THR A 128 -3.53 25.21 9.50
CA THR A 128 -4.95 25.13 9.09
C THR A 128 -5.17 24.81 7.60
N GLY A 129 -4.19 24.21 6.93
CA GLY A 129 -4.24 23.96 5.48
C GLY A 129 -5.32 22.98 5.00
N GLY A 130 -5.94 22.22 5.91
CA GLY A 130 -7.06 21.32 5.65
C GLY A 130 -6.85 20.39 4.44
N LEU A 131 -7.91 20.20 3.65
CA LEU A 131 -7.92 19.35 2.44
C LEU A 131 -7.06 19.89 1.29
N LYS A 132 -6.63 21.16 1.35
CA LYS A 132 -5.78 21.77 0.32
C LYS A 132 -4.30 21.42 0.49
N SER A 133 -3.90 20.99 1.69
CA SER A 133 -2.51 20.59 1.96
C SER A 133 -2.30 19.10 1.68
N PRO A 134 -1.50 18.70 0.66
CA PRO A 134 -1.26 17.29 0.34
C PRO A 134 -0.54 16.55 1.46
N GLN A 135 0.37 17.24 2.17
CA GLN A 135 1.11 16.66 3.29
C GLN A 135 0.20 16.40 4.50
N LEU A 136 -0.72 17.32 4.79
CA LEU A 136 -1.69 17.15 5.88
C LEU A 136 -2.68 16.04 5.57
N CYS A 137 -3.18 15.96 4.33
CA CYS A 137 -4.04 14.87 3.88
C CYS A 137 -3.32 13.54 3.99
N SER A 138 -2.07 13.45 3.52
CA SER A 138 -1.28 12.21 3.60
C SER A 138 -0.99 11.76 5.03
N LEU A 139 -0.69 12.70 5.93
CA LEU A 139 -0.48 12.42 7.36
C LEU A 139 -1.77 11.91 8.02
N SER A 140 -2.88 12.60 7.79
CA SER A 140 -4.21 12.28 8.34
C SER A 140 -4.72 10.94 7.80
N LEU A 141 -4.54 10.67 6.51
CA LEU A 141 -4.89 9.41 5.88
C LEU A 141 -4.13 8.25 6.53
N LEU A 142 -2.81 8.36 6.68
CA LEU A 142 -2.02 7.31 7.31
C LEU A 142 -2.50 7.05 8.74
N TYR A 143 -2.67 8.11 9.53
CA TYR A 143 -3.08 7.97 10.92
C TYR A 143 -4.47 7.33 11.05
N ALA A 144 -5.44 7.80 10.26
CA ALA A 144 -6.77 7.22 10.22
C ALA A 144 -6.75 5.75 9.80
N GLN A 145 -5.99 5.38 8.76
CA GLN A 145 -5.86 3.99 8.33
C GLN A 145 -5.28 3.08 9.42
N LEU A 146 -4.26 3.55 10.14
CA LEU A 146 -3.66 2.79 11.24
C LEU A 146 -4.65 2.57 12.39
N GLU A 147 -5.43 3.61 12.76
CA GLU A 147 -6.48 3.48 13.77
C GLU A 147 -7.60 2.53 13.32
N VAL A 148 -7.98 2.55 12.04
CA VAL A 148 -8.98 1.63 11.47
C VAL A 148 -8.51 0.18 11.54
N GLU A 149 -7.22 -0.08 11.37
CA GLU A 149 -6.67 -1.45 11.46
C GLU A 149 -6.69 -2.05 12.87
N LEU A 150 -6.93 -1.22 13.90
CA LEU A 150 -7.17 -1.68 15.26
C LEU A 150 -8.63 -2.08 15.51
N LEU A 151 -9.55 -1.72 14.62
CA LEU A 151 -10.96 -2.07 14.76
C LEU A 151 -11.15 -3.57 14.50
N GLU A 152 -11.90 -4.22 15.38
CA GLU A 152 -12.29 -5.63 15.25
C GLU A 152 -13.60 -5.78 14.47
N SER A 153 -14.50 -4.80 14.59
CA SER A 153 -15.76 -4.70 13.87
C SER A 153 -16.01 -3.27 13.40
N THR A 154 -16.98 -3.07 12.51
CA THR A 154 -17.39 -1.74 12.04
C THR A 154 -18.43 -1.09 12.97
N GLU A 155 -18.89 -1.81 14.00
CA GLU A 155 -19.84 -1.31 14.98
C GLU A 155 -19.22 -0.19 15.83
N GLY A 156 -19.93 0.93 15.98
CA GLY A 156 -19.42 2.10 16.71
C GLY A 156 -18.28 2.85 16.01
N ALA A 157 -17.93 2.50 14.76
CA ALA A 157 -16.85 3.14 14.00
C ALA A 157 -17.03 4.65 13.82
N VAL A 158 -18.28 5.15 13.85
CA VAL A 158 -18.60 6.59 13.78
C VAL A 158 -17.96 7.38 14.91
N MET A 159 -17.84 6.78 16.10
CA MET A 159 -17.21 7.39 17.27
C MET A 159 -15.71 7.04 17.35
N SER A 160 -15.10 6.55 16.28
CA SER A 160 -13.68 6.18 16.31
C SER A 160 -12.77 7.41 16.20
N ARG A 161 -11.54 7.25 16.70
CA ARG A 161 -10.46 8.24 16.51
C ARG A 161 -10.22 8.52 15.02
N ALA A 162 -10.37 7.53 14.15
CA ALA A 162 -10.22 7.69 12.70
C ALA A 162 -11.23 8.69 12.12
N VAL A 163 -12.50 8.61 12.52
CA VAL A 163 -13.52 9.57 12.08
C VAL A 163 -13.22 10.96 12.63
N HIS A 164 -12.76 11.08 13.89
CA HIS A 164 -12.33 12.36 14.45
C HIS A 164 -11.23 13.03 13.62
N ILE A 165 -10.16 12.30 13.29
CA ILE A 165 -9.03 12.80 12.49
C ILE A 165 -9.53 13.30 11.12
N LEU A 166 -10.34 12.49 10.43
CA LEU A 166 -10.87 12.83 9.10
C LEU A 166 -11.87 13.99 9.15
N THR A 167 -12.65 14.11 10.23
CA THR A 167 -13.57 15.24 10.44
C THR A 167 -12.80 16.53 10.68
N LYS A 168 -11.78 16.51 11.55
CA LYS A 168 -10.92 17.67 11.83
C LYS A 168 -10.16 18.15 10.60
N LEU A 169 -9.71 17.23 9.75
CA LEU A 169 -9.08 17.57 8.47
C LEU A 169 -10.02 18.38 7.57
N ALA A 170 -11.30 18.02 7.51
CA ALA A 170 -12.29 18.71 6.69
C ALA A 170 -12.72 20.07 7.28
N GLU A 171 -12.77 20.21 8.61
CA GLU A 171 -13.10 21.48 9.27
C GLU A 171 -12.07 22.60 8.99
N SER A 172 -10.85 22.26 8.56
CA SER A 172 -9.74 23.21 8.31
C SER A 172 -9.40 24.13 9.50
N GLY A 173 -9.81 23.75 10.72
CA GLY A 173 -9.48 24.44 11.97
C GLY A 173 -8.22 23.89 12.63
N PRO A 174 -7.82 24.44 13.80
CA PRO A 174 -6.72 23.88 14.58
C PRO A 174 -7.05 22.45 15.01
N TYR A 175 -6.10 21.53 14.85
CA TYR A 175 -6.28 20.16 15.28
C TYR A 175 -6.33 20.08 16.81
N VAL A 176 -7.31 19.33 17.32
CA VAL A 176 -7.44 19.02 18.74
C VAL A 176 -7.36 17.51 18.88
N PRO A 177 -6.51 16.97 19.79
CA PRO A 177 -6.42 15.53 20.02
C PRO A 177 -7.77 14.92 20.36
N TYR A 178 -7.94 13.65 20.00
CA TYR A 178 -9.19 12.93 20.18
C TYR A 178 -9.56 12.76 21.67
N SER A 179 -10.77 13.21 22.04
CA SER A 179 -11.28 13.22 23.42
C SER A 179 -12.35 12.16 23.72
N GLY A 180 -12.70 11.30 22.76
CA GLY A 180 -13.70 10.24 22.97
C GLY A 180 -15.07 10.48 22.31
N GLN A 181 -15.29 11.65 21.69
CA GLN A 181 -16.56 11.98 21.06
C GLN A 181 -16.38 12.65 19.69
N VAL A 182 -17.28 12.32 18.75
CA VAL A 182 -17.40 12.98 17.46
C VAL A 182 -18.84 13.46 17.29
N LEU A 183 -19.04 14.78 17.14
CA LEU A 183 -20.37 15.35 16.97
C LEU A 183 -20.93 15.01 15.58
N SER A 184 -22.14 14.47 15.53
CA SER A 184 -22.83 14.11 14.27
C SER A 184 -22.93 15.28 13.29
N VAL A 185 -23.18 16.49 13.80
CA VAL A 185 -23.24 17.72 12.99
C VAL A 185 -21.91 17.98 12.27
N ASN A 186 -20.78 17.72 12.92
CA ASN A 186 -19.46 17.92 12.34
C ASN A 186 -19.17 16.86 11.26
N VAL A 187 -19.62 15.62 11.47
CA VAL A 187 -19.55 14.56 10.45
C VAL A 187 -20.34 14.96 9.20
N LEU A 188 -21.56 15.49 9.35
CA LEU A 188 -22.38 15.93 8.22
C LEU A 188 -21.74 17.10 7.45
N LYS A 189 -21.16 18.07 8.18
CA LYS A 189 -20.43 19.19 7.56
C LYS A 189 -19.19 18.69 6.82
N ALA A 190 -18.37 17.84 7.47
CA ALA A 190 -17.18 17.26 6.87
C ALA A 190 -17.49 16.50 5.58
N ARG A 191 -18.60 15.74 5.55
CA ARG A 191 -19.04 15.02 4.34
C ARG A 191 -19.23 15.97 3.16
N LYS A 192 -19.95 17.08 3.35
CA LYS A 192 -20.16 18.10 2.31
C LYS A 192 -18.85 18.73 1.88
N THR A 193 -17.96 19.04 2.82
CA THR A 193 -16.65 19.61 2.50
C THR A 193 -15.80 18.66 1.64
N TYR A 194 -15.78 17.36 1.94
CA TYR A 194 -15.09 16.38 1.11
C TYR A 194 -15.70 16.26 -0.29
N GLU A 195 -17.03 16.21 -0.37
CA GLU A 195 -17.76 16.13 -1.63
C GLU A 195 -17.44 17.33 -2.54
N HIS A 196 -17.55 18.55 -2.01
CA HIS A 196 -17.16 19.76 -2.73
C HIS A 196 -15.68 19.75 -3.10
N ALA A 197 -14.78 19.38 -2.18
CA ALA A 197 -13.35 19.33 -2.48
C ALA A 197 -13.00 18.35 -3.61
N LEU A 198 -13.67 17.20 -3.67
CA LEU A 198 -13.49 16.23 -4.75
C LEU A 198 -14.07 16.74 -6.06
N GLN A 199 -15.28 17.31 -6.05
CA GLN A 199 -15.91 17.91 -7.23
C GLN A 199 -15.09 19.08 -7.78
N ASP A 200 -14.61 19.98 -6.91
CA ASP A 200 -13.73 21.10 -7.26
C ASP A 200 -12.41 20.61 -7.86
N TYR A 201 -11.89 19.48 -7.37
CA TYR A 201 -10.66 18.92 -7.92
C TYR A 201 -10.90 18.31 -9.31
N LEU A 202 -11.96 17.54 -9.47
CA LEU A 202 -12.29 16.85 -10.72
C LEU A 202 -12.82 17.79 -11.82
N SER A 203 -13.34 18.96 -11.45
CA SER A 203 -13.83 19.98 -12.39
C SER A 203 -12.73 20.94 -12.88
N LYS A 204 -11.56 20.96 -12.25
CA LYS A 204 -10.42 21.78 -12.71
C LYS A 204 -9.85 21.22 -14.00
N THR A 205 -9.92 22.02 -15.07
CA THR A 205 -9.18 21.78 -16.31
C THR A 205 -7.67 21.89 -16.01
N PRO A 206 -6.84 20.90 -16.39
CA PRO A 206 -5.40 20.96 -16.11
C PRO A 206 -4.78 22.09 -16.93
N VAL A 207 -4.50 23.24 -16.29
CA VAL A 207 -3.70 24.29 -16.89
C VAL A 207 -2.24 23.85 -16.85
N SER A 208 -1.58 23.90 -18.02
CA SER A 208 -0.17 23.60 -18.17
C SER A 208 0.65 24.51 -17.24
N ASP A 209 1.29 23.94 -16.22
CA ASP A 209 2.75 24.00 -16.07
C ASP A 209 3.21 23.52 -14.66
N GLN A 210 4.22 22.65 -14.67
CA GLN A 210 5.18 22.37 -13.59
C GLN A 210 4.70 21.77 -12.23
N GLY A 211 3.40 21.61 -11.96
CA GLY A 211 2.87 21.09 -10.67
C GLY A 211 2.40 19.61 -10.59
N GLN A 212 2.38 18.89 -11.72
CA GLN A 212 1.53 17.70 -11.94
C GLN A 212 1.71 16.52 -10.97
N VAL A 213 2.92 16.29 -10.41
CA VAL A 213 3.18 15.17 -9.46
C VAL A 213 2.62 15.48 -8.07
N SER A 214 2.59 16.75 -7.67
CA SER A 214 1.98 17.17 -6.40
C SER A 214 0.46 17.02 -6.46
N ASP A 215 -0.11 17.35 -7.62
CA ASP A 215 -1.53 17.27 -7.90
C ASP A 215 -2.06 15.82 -7.83
N ALA A 216 -1.42 14.89 -8.54
CA ALA A 216 -1.79 13.47 -8.48
C ALA A 216 -1.77 12.90 -7.05
N ASN A 217 -0.72 13.23 -6.27
CA ASN A 217 -0.64 12.79 -4.88
C ASN A 217 -1.71 13.45 -4.00
N GLN A 218 -2.04 14.71 -4.24
CA GLN A 218 -3.12 15.38 -3.52
C GLN A 218 -4.46 14.69 -3.76
N LEU A 219 -4.80 14.40 -5.01
CA LEU A 219 -6.02 13.68 -5.37
C LEU A 219 -6.11 12.31 -4.70
N VAL A 220 -5.04 11.51 -4.78
CA VAL A 220 -4.99 10.16 -4.18
C VAL A 220 -5.18 10.22 -2.66
N ASN A 221 -4.58 11.21 -1.99
CA ASN A 221 -4.75 11.37 -0.54
C ASN A 221 -6.16 11.89 -0.19
N LEU A 222 -6.73 12.81 -0.98
CA LEU A 222 -8.09 13.32 -0.79
C LEU A 222 -9.13 12.21 -0.95
N VAL A 223 -9.05 11.45 -2.04
CA VAL A 223 -9.92 10.30 -2.33
C VAL A 223 -9.77 9.25 -1.24
N GLY A 224 -8.54 8.96 -0.81
CA GLY A 224 -8.29 8.04 0.30
C GLY A 224 -8.93 8.50 1.61
N CYS A 225 -8.81 9.78 1.98
CA CYS A 225 -9.45 10.34 3.17
C CYS A 225 -10.97 10.26 3.06
N TYR A 226 -11.53 10.66 1.91
CA TYR A 226 -12.97 10.71 1.73
C TYR A 226 -13.61 9.32 1.69
N ALA A 227 -13.03 8.38 0.95
CA ALA A 227 -13.52 7.01 0.89
C ALA A 227 -13.43 6.33 2.26
N LEU A 228 -12.33 6.53 3.00
CA LEU A 228 -12.21 6.01 4.38
C LEU A 228 -13.24 6.65 5.32
N PHE A 229 -13.50 7.94 5.17
CA PHE A 229 -14.53 8.65 5.94
C PHE A 229 -15.94 8.11 5.64
N GLN A 230 -16.28 7.90 4.37
CA GLN A 230 -17.56 7.30 3.97
C GLN A 230 -17.68 5.85 4.43
N TYR A 231 -16.59 5.08 4.38
CA TYR A 231 -16.55 3.72 4.89
C TYR A 231 -16.93 3.65 6.38
N LEU A 232 -16.36 4.54 7.21
CA LEU A 232 -16.58 4.53 8.66
C LEU A 232 -17.91 5.15 9.08
N THR A 233 -18.50 6.03 8.26
CA THR A 233 -19.71 6.78 8.63
C THR A 233 -20.99 6.30 7.96
N VAL A 234 -20.88 5.62 6.82
CA VAL A 234 -22.02 5.14 6.03
C VAL A 234 -21.88 3.64 5.74
N GLY A 235 -20.72 3.20 5.25
CA GLY A 235 -20.44 1.79 4.98
C GLY A 235 -19.64 1.55 3.71
N ILE A 236 -19.43 0.28 3.38
CA ILE A 236 -18.56 -0.15 2.27
C ILE A 236 -19.05 0.34 0.90
N ASP A 237 -20.35 0.28 0.63
CA ASP A 237 -20.91 0.64 -0.68
C ASP A 237 -20.71 2.14 -0.98
N ALA A 238 -20.82 2.99 0.04
CA ALA A 238 -20.56 4.41 -0.09
C ALA A 238 -19.09 4.68 -0.44
N ALA A 239 -18.15 3.98 0.19
CA ALA A 239 -16.73 4.12 -0.12
C ALA A 239 -16.37 3.60 -1.52
N VAL A 240 -16.94 2.45 -1.92
CA VAL A 240 -16.76 1.89 -3.28
C VAL A 240 -17.28 2.87 -4.33
N SER A 241 -18.42 3.51 -4.09
CA SER A 241 -19.00 4.51 -4.99
C SER A 241 -18.05 5.68 -5.26
N ILE A 242 -17.35 6.18 -4.23
CA ILE A 242 -16.33 7.24 -4.40
C ILE A 242 -15.19 6.77 -5.32
N TYR A 243 -14.70 5.55 -5.10
CA TYR A 243 -13.62 4.99 -5.92
C TYR A 243 -14.04 4.79 -7.37
N THR A 244 -15.26 4.32 -7.61
CA THR A 244 -15.79 4.11 -8.97
C THR A 244 -16.04 5.43 -9.70
N GLU A 245 -16.65 6.41 -9.03
CA GLU A 245 -16.93 7.73 -9.62
C GLU A 245 -15.62 8.45 -9.99
N THR A 246 -14.65 8.45 -9.07
CA THR A 246 -13.33 9.05 -9.32
C THR A 246 -12.64 8.35 -10.49
N SER A 247 -12.68 7.02 -10.53
CA SER A 247 -12.04 6.24 -11.60
C SER A 247 -12.69 6.50 -12.96
N GLN A 248 -14.02 6.63 -13.03
CA GLN A 248 -14.74 6.94 -14.27
C GLN A 248 -14.43 8.36 -14.76
N LYS A 249 -14.46 9.35 -13.87
CA LYS A 249 -14.15 10.75 -14.21
C LYS A 249 -12.70 10.94 -14.68
N LEU A 250 -11.75 10.19 -14.11
CA LEU A 250 -10.35 10.20 -14.56
C LEU A 250 -10.12 9.42 -15.86
N GLN A 251 -11.06 8.55 -16.26
CA GLN A 251 -10.98 7.78 -17.51
C GLN A 251 -11.68 8.45 -18.69
N ALA A 252 -12.58 9.40 -18.44
CA ALA A 252 -13.29 10.11 -19.49
C ALA A 252 -12.28 10.85 -20.39
N PRO A 253 -12.21 10.56 -21.70
CA PRO A 253 -11.45 11.39 -22.61
C PRO A 253 -12.10 12.78 -22.59
N CYS A 254 -11.36 13.82 -22.21
CA CYS A 254 -11.83 15.19 -22.40
C CYS A 254 -12.20 15.35 -23.88
N GLU A 255 -13.48 15.50 -24.18
CA GLU A 255 -14.04 15.43 -25.55
C GLU A 255 -13.61 16.59 -26.47
N ASN A 256 -12.64 17.42 -26.10
CA ASN A 256 -12.26 18.56 -26.93
C ASN A 256 -10.75 18.69 -27.11
N THR A 257 -10.37 18.76 -28.40
CA THR A 257 -9.09 19.16 -28.98
C THR A 257 -8.12 18.02 -29.24
N GLY A 258 -8.09 17.57 -30.50
CA GLY A 258 -6.96 16.83 -31.02
C GLY A 258 -5.73 17.71 -31.02
N GLU A 259 -4.65 17.19 -30.44
CA GLU A 259 -3.23 17.48 -30.71
C GLU A 259 -2.42 16.87 -29.55
N ASN A 260 -1.52 15.94 -29.89
CA ASN A 260 -0.46 15.35 -29.06
C ASN A 260 -0.35 15.83 -27.59
N PHE A 261 -1.14 15.25 -26.70
CA PHE A 261 -0.96 15.45 -25.27
C PHE A 261 0.10 14.49 -24.72
N GLY A 262 1.27 15.06 -24.41
CA GLY A 262 2.36 14.36 -23.75
C GLY A 262 1.92 13.66 -22.47
N ILE A 263 2.42 12.43 -22.30
CA ILE A 263 2.46 11.56 -21.11
C ILE A 263 1.92 12.25 -19.85
N GLN A 264 0.59 12.20 -19.67
CA GLN A 264 -0.07 12.75 -18.49
C GLN A 264 0.17 11.82 -17.29
N ASN A 265 0.40 12.36 -16.09
CA ASN A 265 0.67 11.60 -14.85
C ASN A 265 -0.57 10.90 -14.24
N PHE A 266 -1.72 10.92 -14.91
CA PHE A 266 -2.96 10.26 -14.49
C PHE A 266 -2.90 8.73 -14.34
N PRO A 267 -2.11 7.97 -15.14
CA PRO A 267 -2.01 6.51 -14.98
C PRO A 267 -1.60 6.12 -13.55
N THR A 268 -0.67 6.87 -12.94
CA THR A 268 -0.16 6.63 -11.58
C THR A 268 -1.21 6.94 -10.51
N ALA A 269 -2.00 8.01 -10.69
CA ALA A 269 -3.06 8.38 -9.74
C ALA A 269 -4.20 7.34 -9.75
N LEU A 270 -4.66 6.96 -10.94
CA LEU A 270 -5.73 5.97 -11.10
C LEU A 270 -5.29 4.60 -10.58
N GLU A 271 -4.04 4.19 -10.84
CA GLU A 271 -3.45 2.99 -10.28
C GLU A 271 -3.42 3.02 -8.74
N ALA A 272 -3.01 4.14 -8.14
CA ALA A 272 -2.96 4.30 -6.69
C ALA A 272 -4.35 4.28 -6.04
N VAL A 273 -5.35 4.96 -6.65
CA VAL A 273 -6.75 4.94 -6.20
C VAL A 273 -7.32 3.51 -6.29
N THR A 274 -7.03 2.79 -7.39
CA THR A 274 -7.44 1.40 -7.57
C THR A 274 -6.81 0.48 -6.52
N LEU A 275 -5.55 0.71 -6.16
CA LEU A 275 -4.89 -0.01 -5.09
C LEU A 275 -5.54 0.27 -3.73
N GLN A 276 -5.89 1.53 -3.41
CA GLN A 276 -6.62 1.86 -2.19
C GLN A 276 -7.99 1.17 -2.12
N HIS A 277 -8.73 1.17 -3.24
CA HIS A 277 -10.02 0.50 -3.34
C HIS A 277 -9.94 -1.00 -3.02
N THR A 278 -9.01 -1.72 -3.68
CA THR A 278 -8.82 -3.17 -3.44
C THR A 278 -8.34 -3.48 -2.02
N ASN A 279 -7.53 -2.60 -1.44
CA ASN A 279 -7.06 -2.70 -0.07
C ASN A 279 -8.19 -2.52 0.96
N LEU A 280 -9.09 -1.57 0.75
CA LEU A 280 -10.27 -1.38 1.58
C LEU A 280 -11.19 -2.60 1.54
N LEU A 281 -11.51 -3.12 0.35
CA LEU A 281 -12.33 -4.33 0.20
C LEU A 281 -11.71 -5.53 0.93
N ARG A 282 -10.40 -5.73 0.77
CA ARG A 282 -9.64 -6.78 1.46
C ARG A 282 -9.69 -6.63 2.98
N PHE A 283 -9.62 -5.40 3.49
CA PHE A 283 -9.76 -5.12 4.92
C PHE A 283 -11.17 -5.40 5.42
N HIS A 284 -12.19 -4.91 4.71
CA HIS A 284 -13.60 -5.11 5.07
C HIS A 284 -13.93 -6.61 5.18
N MET A 285 -13.49 -7.42 4.20
CA MET A 285 -13.60 -8.89 4.24
C MET A 285 -12.90 -9.57 5.41
N LYS A 286 -11.91 -8.92 6.04
CA LYS A 286 -11.20 -9.47 7.20
C LYS A 286 -11.99 -9.27 8.49
N ILE A 287 -12.70 -8.14 8.61
CA ILE A 287 -13.39 -7.73 9.84
C ILE A 287 -14.92 -7.90 9.79
N SER A 288 -15.47 -8.27 8.63
CA SER A 288 -16.90 -8.43 8.43
C SER A 288 -17.20 -9.61 7.48
N VAL A 289 -18.42 -10.12 7.55
CA VAL A 289 -18.92 -11.13 6.62
C VAL A 289 -19.24 -10.46 5.29
N TYR A 290 -18.38 -10.64 4.29
CA TYR A 290 -18.51 -9.99 2.99
C TYR A 290 -18.14 -10.96 1.84
N PRO A 291 -18.88 -10.96 0.71
CA PRO A 291 -18.61 -11.86 -0.41
C PRO A 291 -17.25 -11.58 -1.06
N LEU A 292 -16.60 -12.63 -1.58
CA LEU A 292 -15.29 -12.51 -2.25
C LEU A 292 -15.40 -11.90 -3.67
N ASN A 293 -16.59 -11.90 -4.28
CA ASN A 293 -16.76 -11.50 -5.67
C ASN A 293 -16.34 -10.05 -5.95
N PRO A 294 -16.76 -9.03 -5.17
CA PRO A 294 -16.40 -7.64 -5.44
C PRO A 294 -14.88 -7.40 -5.40
N LEU A 295 -14.18 -7.99 -4.43
CA LEU A 295 -12.71 -7.91 -4.38
C LEU A 295 -12.07 -8.59 -5.59
N ARG A 296 -12.60 -9.73 -6.02
CA ARG A 296 -12.07 -10.47 -7.17
C ARG A 296 -12.24 -9.68 -8.45
N GLU A 297 -13.42 -9.12 -8.69
CA GLU A 297 -13.72 -8.30 -9.86
C GLU A 297 -12.82 -7.06 -9.89
N ALA A 298 -12.77 -6.31 -8.79
CA ALA A 298 -11.90 -5.14 -8.66
C ALA A 298 -10.43 -5.48 -8.95
N LEU A 299 -9.91 -6.59 -8.42
CA LEU A 299 -8.53 -7.02 -8.68
C LEU A 299 -8.30 -7.47 -10.11
N THR A 300 -9.21 -8.26 -10.70
CA THR A 300 -9.05 -8.71 -12.09
C THR A 300 -9.10 -7.55 -13.07
N GLU A 301 -9.95 -6.57 -12.80
CA GLU A 301 -10.17 -5.41 -13.65
C GLU A 301 -9.03 -4.40 -13.48
N ALA A 302 -8.47 -4.27 -12.28
CA ALA A 302 -7.25 -3.53 -12.02
C ALA A 302 -6.03 -4.14 -12.71
N LEU A 303 -5.84 -5.46 -12.62
CA LEU A 303 -4.66 -6.15 -13.14
C LEU A 303 -4.62 -6.26 -14.67
N LYS A 304 -5.77 -6.23 -15.34
CA LYS A 304 -5.82 -6.07 -16.80
C LYS A 304 -5.29 -4.71 -17.24
N ARG A 305 -5.54 -3.65 -16.45
CA ARG A 305 -5.08 -2.27 -16.73
C ARG A 305 -3.64 -2.03 -16.27
N TYR A 306 -3.27 -2.59 -15.12
CA TYR A 306 -1.98 -2.37 -14.44
C TYR A 306 -1.23 -3.69 -14.22
N PRO A 307 -0.79 -4.38 -15.29
CA PRO A 307 -0.16 -5.68 -15.17
C PRO A 307 1.22 -5.64 -14.48
N SER A 308 1.87 -4.48 -14.40
CA SER A 308 3.14 -4.28 -13.70
C SER A 308 2.98 -4.07 -12.18
N ASN A 309 1.76 -3.86 -11.68
CA ASN A 309 1.56 -3.54 -10.26
C ASN A 309 1.70 -4.79 -9.38
N GLN A 310 2.85 -4.91 -8.73
CA GLN A 310 3.15 -6.05 -7.86
C GLN A 310 2.23 -6.18 -6.64
N SER A 311 1.69 -5.07 -6.14
CA SER A 311 0.88 -5.06 -4.92
C SER A 311 -0.56 -5.51 -5.17
N LEU A 312 -1.11 -5.17 -6.35
CA LEU A 312 -2.34 -5.75 -6.85
C LEU A 312 -2.18 -7.27 -7.06
N TRP A 313 -1.08 -7.72 -7.67
CA TRP A 313 -0.81 -9.14 -7.85
C TRP A 313 -0.69 -9.91 -6.54
N ARG A 314 0.04 -9.37 -5.55
CA ARG A 314 0.12 -9.96 -4.19
C ARG A 314 -1.26 -10.12 -3.57
N SER A 315 -2.12 -9.11 -3.72
CA SER A 315 -3.50 -9.12 -3.21
C SER A 315 -4.34 -10.18 -3.93
N TYR A 316 -4.22 -10.26 -5.26
CA TYR A 316 -4.88 -11.28 -6.07
C TYR A 316 -4.46 -12.69 -5.66
N VAL A 317 -3.17 -12.99 -5.63
CA VAL A 317 -2.68 -14.32 -5.21
C VAL A 317 -3.16 -14.65 -3.80
N HIS A 318 -3.13 -13.70 -2.86
CA HIS A 318 -3.63 -13.93 -1.51
C HIS A 318 -5.13 -14.23 -1.47
N SER A 319 -5.94 -13.52 -2.26
CA SER A 319 -7.39 -13.76 -2.36
C SER A 319 -7.71 -15.16 -2.91
N GLN A 320 -6.90 -15.66 -3.85
CA GLN A 320 -7.09 -16.97 -4.46
C GLN A 320 -6.73 -18.13 -3.52
N ARG A 321 -5.88 -17.91 -2.50
CA ARG A 321 -5.48 -18.96 -1.54
C ARG A 321 -6.66 -19.57 -0.79
N LYS A 322 -7.72 -18.79 -0.59
CA LYS A 322 -8.93 -19.23 0.12
C LYS A 322 -9.98 -19.85 -0.79
N SER A 323 -9.74 -19.89 -2.11
CA SER A 323 -10.71 -20.35 -3.10
C SER A 323 -10.22 -21.60 -3.83
N HIS A 324 -11.08 -22.58 -4.03
CA HIS A 324 -10.78 -23.82 -4.77
C HIS A 324 -10.72 -23.63 -6.31
N SER A 325 -10.62 -22.38 -6.80
CA SER A 325 -10.80 -22.05 -8.22
C SER A 325 -9.46 -21.90 -8.98
N ALA A 326 -8.61 -22.93 -8.91
CA ALA A 326 -7.29 -22.91 -9.55
C ALA A 326 -7.36 -22.70 -11.07
N SER A 327 -8.33 -23.31 -11.74
CA SER A 327 -8.56 -23.21 -13.19
C SER A 327 -8.87 -21.77 -13.64
N LYS A 328 -9.75 -21.06 -12.92
CA LYS A 328 -10.08 -19.65 -13.22
C LYS A 328 -8.87 -18.75 -13.06
N ALA A 329 -8.08 -18.97 -12.00
CA ALA A 329 -6.85 -18.21 -11.78
C ALA A 329 -5.83 -18.46 -12.90
N ARG A 330 -5.64 -19.73 -13.33
CA ARG A 330 -4.77 -20.08 -14.46
C ARG A 330 -5.19 -19.38 -15.75
N ARG A 331 -6.47 -19.46 -16.12
CA ARG A 331 -7.03 -18.76 -17.29
C ARG A 331 -6.81 -17.25 -17.23
N PHE A 332 -6.96 -16.67 -16.04
CA PHE A 332 -6.73 -15.23 -15.86
C PHE A 332 -5.26 -14.86 -16.08
N PHE A 333 -4.31 -15.59 -15.46
CA PHE A 333 -2.88 -15.37 -15.70
C PHE A 333 -2.52 -15.53 -17.18
N ASP A 334 -2.98 -16.60 -17.82
CA ASP A 334 -2.72 -16.88 -19.23
C ASP A 334 -3.31 -15.79 -20.15
N GLY A 335 -4.46 -15.20 -19.77
CA GLY A 335 -5.06 -14.08 -20.50
C GLY A 335 -4.22 -12.80 -20.39
N VAL A 336 -3.73 -12.48 -19.19
CA VAL A 336 -2.94 -11.27 -18.95
C VAL A 336 -1.53 -11.40 -19.54
N THR A 337 -0.86 -12.56 -19.42
CA THR A 337 0.48 -12.77 -20.00
C THR A 337 0.50 -12.66 -21.52
N ARG A 338 -0.62 -12.92 -22.19
CA ARG A 338 -0.76 -12.73 -23.65
C ARG A 338 -0.98 -11.26 -24.05
N SER A 339 -1.46 -10.43 -23.14
CA SER A 339 -1.80 -9.03 -23.42
C SER A 339 -0.75 -8.03 -22.92
N THR A 340 0.32 -8.50 -22.29
CA THR A 340 1.37 -7.63 -21.74
C THR A 340 2.76 -8.26 -21.85
N ASN A 341 3.77 -7.40 -22.00
CA ASN A 341 5.17 -7.81 -21.95
C ASN A 341 5.74 -7.80 -20.52
N CYS A 342 4.96 -7.39 -19.51
CA CYS A 342 5.41 -7.34 -18.13
C CYS A 342 5.76 -8.74 -17.58
N LEU A 343 6.78 -8.81 -16.71
CA LEU A 343 7.20 -10.06 -16.08
C LEU A 343 6.41 -10.42 -14.84
N GLU A 344 5.78 -9.43 -14.20
CA GLU A 344 5.02 -9.61 -12.97
C GLU A 344 3.95 -10.71 -13.10
N PRO A 345 3.10 -10.76 -14.15
CA PRO A 345 2.10 -11.82 -14.28
C PRO A 345 2.73 -13.22 -14.29
N TRP A 346 3.88 -13.40 -14.96
CA TRP A 346 4.63 -14.66 -14.96
C TRP A 346 5.15 -15.03 -13.56
N LEU A 347 5.83 -14.09 -12.90
CA LEU A 347 6.39 -14.30 -11.56
C LEU A 347 5.30 -14.64 -10.53
N PHE A 348 4.15 -13.98 -10.60
CA PHE A 348 3.03 -14.24 -9.69
C PHE A 348 2.25 -15.50 -10.04
N ALA A 349 2.18 -15.90 -11.32
CA ALA A 349 1.65 -17.20 -11.73
C ALA A 349 2.51 -18.34 -11.17
N ILE A 350 3.83 -18.25 -11.33
CA ILE A 350 4.80 -19.22 -10.77
C ILE A 350 4.66 -19.28 -9.24
N GLN A 351 4.62 -18.12 -8.57
CA GLN A 351 4.43 -18.07 -7.12
C GLN A 351 3.12 -18.73 -6.68
N ALA A 352 2.02 -18.51 -7.41
CA ALA A 352 0.72 -19.09 -7.10
C ALA A 352 0.75 -20.62 -7.20
N GLU A 353 1.33 -21.18 -8.28
CA GLU A 353 1.45 -22.65 -8.43
C GLU A 353 2.42 -23.24 -7.40
N GLN A 354 3.55 -22.59 -7.10
CA GLN A 354 4.47 -23.03 -6.04
C GLN A 354 3.78 -23.06 -4.66
N MET A 355 2.93 -22.08 -4.36
CA MET A 355 2.15 -22.08 -3.13
C MET A 355 1.15 -23.23 -3.06
N ARG A 356 0.50 -23.59 -4.19
CA ARG A 356 -0.41 -24.74 -4.26
C ARG A 356 0.33 -26.07 -4.10
N LYS A 357 1.48 -26.22 -4.76
CA LYS A 357 2.35 -27.39 -4.58
C LYS A 357 2.70 -27.60 -3.11
N LYS A 358 3.15 -26.55 -2.41
CA LYS A 358 3.45 -26.60 -0.96
C LYS A 358 2.23 -26.97 -0.11
N LEU A 359 1.05 -26.45 -0.44
CA LEU A 359 -0.17 -26.80 0.28
C LEU A 359 -0.50 -28.28 0.12
N THR A 360 -0.49 -28.79 -1.12
CA THR A 360 -0.79 -30.19 -1.45
C THR A 360 0.20 -31.15 -0.77
N GLU A 361 1.50 -30.85 -0.84
CA GLU A 361 2.52 -31.65 -0.17
C GLU A 361 2.39 -31.64 1.36
N ASN A 362 2.00 -30.51 1.95
CA ASN A 362 1.80 -30.43 3.41
C ASN A 362 0.59 -31.26 3.86
N VAL A 363 -0.49 -31.28 3.08
CA VAL A 363 -1.66 -32.13 3.36
C VAL A 363 -1.28 -33.60 3.23
N GLN A 364 -0.55 -33.99 2.19
CA GLN A 364 -0.09 -35.37 1.97
C GLN A 364 0.88 -35.89 3.06
N ARG A 365 1.67 -35.00 3.68
CA ARG A 365 2.59 -35.39 4.78
C ARG A 365 1.92 -35.43 6.16
N ALA A 366 0.78 -34.78 6.34
CA ALA A 366 0.09 -34.70 7.63
C ALA A 366 -0.77 -35.94 7.94
N ASP A 367 -1.17 -36.70 6.92
CA ASP A 367 -1.97 -37.91 7.05
C ASP A 367 -1.21 -39.17 6.62
N VAL A 368 -0.71 -39.91 7.61
CA VAL A 368 -0.47 -41.36 7.47
C VAL A 368 -1.74 -42.15 7.89
N GLY A 369 -2.86 -41.47 8.20
CA GLY A 369 -4.04 -42.08 8.83
C GLY A 369 -5.38 -41.87 8.13
N GLU A 370 -5.69 -40.68 7.60
CA GLU A 370 -7.01 -40.42 7.00
C GLU A 370 -6.91 -39.96 5.55
N ILE A 371 -7.56 -40.72 4.65
CA ILE A 371 -7.64 -40.43 3.22
C ILE A 371 -8.58 -39.23 3.03
N HIS A 372 -8.05 -38.02 3.15
CA HIS A 372 -8.73 -36.85 2.64
C HIS A 372 -8.78 -36.94 1.11
N SER A 373 -9.98 -36.85 0.55
CA SER A 373 -10.32 -36.89 -0.89
C SER A 373 -9.82 -35.66 -1.66
N THR A 374 -8.54 -35.31 -1.51
CA THR A 374 -7.88 -34.37 -2.41
C THR A 374 -7.27 -35.17 -3.55
N ILE A 375 -7.84 -35.03 -4.75
CA ILE A 375 -7.30 -35.58 -5.99
C ILE A 375 -5.81 -35.21 -6.02
N PRO A 376 -4.87 -36.17 -6.14
CA PRO A 376 -3.47 -35.83 -6.28
C PRO A 376 -3.34 -35.01 -7.57
N GLU A 377 -3.03 -33.70 -7.46
CA GLU A 377 -2.69 -32.87 -8.61
C GLU A 377 -1.30 -33.28 -9.14
N THR A 378 -1.20 -34.48 -9.71
CA THR A 378 -0.03 -34.96 -10.43
C THR A 378 0.21 -34.04 -11.62
N GLY A 379 1.35 -33.33 -11.63
CA GLY A 379 1.72 -32.42 -12.73
C GLY A 379 1.94 -30.95 -12.34
N LEU A 380 1.75 -30.56 -11.06
CA LEU A 380 2.07 -29.20 -10.61
C LEU A 380 3.55 -28.82 -10.84
N ALA A 381 4.47 -29.78 -10.65
CA ALA A 381 5.89 -29.56 -10.93
C ALA A 381 6.12 -29.24 -12.42
N ASN A 382 5.58 -30.07 -13.32
CA ASN A 382 5.68 -29.87 -14.77
C ASN A 382 5.04 -28.54 -15.20
N ARG A 383 3.92 -28.15 -14.57
CA ARG A 383 3.29 -26.85 -14.84
C ARG A 383 4.17 -25.68 -14.41
N ILE A 384 4.83 -25.78 -13.24
CA ILE A 384 5.77 -24.74 -12.78
C ILE A 384 6.96 -24.65 -13.73
N VAL A 385 7.51 -25.78 -14.20
CA VAL A 385 8.57 -25.81 -15.23
C VAL A 385 8.09 -25.11 -16.50
N ALA A 386 6.95 -25.49 -17.05
CA ALA A 386 6.40 -24.86 -18.26
C ALA A 386 6.20 -23.33 -18.10
N LEU A 387 5.76 -22.87 -16.92
CA LEU A 387 5.65 -21.44 -16.64
C LEU A 387 7.01 -20.74 -16.64
N PHE A 388 8.07 -21.37 -16.09
CA PHE A 388 9.42 -20.83 -16.16
C PHE A 388 9.95 -20.81 -17.60
N GLU A 389 9.76 -21.89 -18.36
CA GLU A 389 10.18 -21.97 -19.76
C GLU A 389 9.55 -20.86 -20.61
N HIS A 390 8.23 -20.68 -20.50
CA HIS A 390 7.54 -19.59 -21.20
C HIS A 390 7.97 -18.20 -20.70
N ALA A 391 8.13 -18.01 -19.40
CA ALA A 391 8.56 -16.74 -18.84
C ALA A 391 9.96 -16.36 -19.35
N VAL A 392 10.89 -17.32 -19.39
CA VAL A 392 12.27 -17.10 -19.86
C VAL A 392 12.34 -16.88 -21.37
N GLN A 393 11.44 -17.48 -22.15
CA GLN A 393 11.34 -17.23 -23.61
C GLN A 393 10.80 -15.84 -23.95
N SER A 394 10.14 -15.15 -23.01
CA SER A 394 9.69 -13.78 -23.22
C SER A 394 10.86 -12.79 -23.31
N GLU A 395 10.71 -11.73 -24.08
CA GLU A 395 11.74 -10.70 -24.30
C GLU A 395 12.31 -10.14 -23.00
N ASN A 396 11.45 -9.80 -22.04
CA ASN A 396 11.90 -9.29 -20.74
C ASN A 396 12.50 -10.39 -19.85
N GLY A 397 12.10 -11.64 -20.05
CA GLY A 397 12.46 -12.76 -19.19
C GLY A 397 13.86 -13.31 -19.47
N THR A 398 14.26 -13.33 -20.73
CA THR A 398 15.63 -13.72 -21.15
C THR A 398 16.68 -12.86 -20.43
N HIS A 399 16.39 -11.58 -20.24
CA HIS A 399 17.28 -10.59 -19.61
C HIS A 399 17.07 -10.42 -18.10
N CYS A 400 16.33 -11.32 -17.43
CA CYS A 400 16.05 -11.21 -15.99
C CYS A 400 16.88 -12.21 -15.17
N PRO A 401 18.01 -11.81 -14.55
CA PRO A 401 18.84 -12.72 -13.75
C PRO A 401 18.09 -13.33 -12.56
N LEU A 402 17.13 -12.60 -11.98
CA LEU A 402 16.32 -13.12 -10.87
C LEU A 402 15.44 -14.29 -11.30
N LEU A 403 14.82 -14.20 -12.48
CA LEU A 403 13.97 -15.26 -13.04
C LEU A 403 14.80 -16.52 -13.28
N TRP A 404 15.96 -16.39 -13.93
CA TRP A 404 16.89 -17.49 -14.14
C TRP A 404 17.35 -18.14 -12.84
N ARG A 405 17.73 -17.34 -11.84
CA ARG A 405 18.11 -17.87 -10.52
C ARG A 405 16.97 -18.63 -9.84
N MET A 406 15.75 -18.12 -9.95
CA MET A 406 14.55 -18.81 -9.43
C MET A 406 14.28 -20.11 -10.18
N TYR A 407 14.47 -20.14 -11.50
CA TYR A 407 14.25 -21.33 -12.31
C TYR A 407 15.28 -22.42 -12.00
N LEU A 408 16.57 -22.08 -12.02
CA LEU A 408 17.65 -23.01 -11.66
C LEU A 408 17.48 -23.54 -10.23
N SER A 409 17.11 -22.69 -9.27
CA SER A 409 16.81 -23.09 -7.89
C SER A 409 15.58 -23.99 -7.75
N PHE A 410 14.72 -24.07 -8.76
CA PHE A 410 13.56 -24.96 -8.75
C PHE A 410 13.85 -26.33 -9.39
N LEU A 411 14.83 -26.37 -10.31
CA LEU A 411 15.27 -27.61 -10.97
C LEU A 411 16.23 -28.43 -10.10
N VAL A 412 16.99 -27.75 -9.23
CA VAL A 412 17.79 -28.36 -8.15
C VAL A 412 16.88 -28.73 -6.99
#